data_AF-A0A2V8FP43-F1
#
_entry.id   AF-A0A2V8FP43-F1
#
_cell.length_a   1.000
_cell.length_b   1.000
_cell.length_c   1.000
_cell.angle_alpha   90.00
_cell.angle_beta   90.00
_cell.angle_gamma   90.00
#
_symmetry.space_group_name_H-M   'P 1'
#
loop_
_entity.id
_entity.type
_entity.pdbx_description
1 polymer ?
#
loop_
_entity_poly.entity_id
_entity_poly.type
_entity_poly.pdbx_seq_one_letter_code
_entity_poly.pdbx_strand_id
1 'polypeptide(L)'
;MARIVGMSGSTAGSAVPVGRARTLAQVYRHFGEVDAAETSPLYERVAVALSESDEALRAIETAPVRKRHPTVILAALHDLALAGRAPALAAAYAAADGDAAAGAAIETLLRMTDSVVAIAVRRQTRTNETGRCAVLYPAIAEAARRVGANAVGLIDVGCSAGLNLIVDRVGITYSN
;
A
#
# COMPACT_ATOMS: atom_id res chain seq x y z
N MET A 1 -57.90 -13.27 50.88
CA MET A 1 -57.23 -14.22 49.95
C MET A 1 -57.51 -13.72 48.53
N ALA A 2 -56.58 -13.44 47.61
CA ALA A 2 -55.16 -13.79 47.48
C ALA A 2 -54.41 -12.75 46.63
N ARG A 3 -53.10 -12.59 46.91
CA ARG A 3 -52.05 -11.92 46.10
C ARG A 3 -51.72 -12.75 44.85
N ILE A 4 -51.20 -12.11 43.78
CA ILE A 4 -50.13 -12.57 42.84
C ILE A 4 -49.77 -11.34 41.95
N VAL A 5 -48.67 -10.64 42.22
CA VAL A 5 -47.31 -10.72 41.61
C VAL A 5 -47.23 -10.13 40.19
N GLY A 6 -46.48 -9.03 40.08
CA GLY A 6 -46.13 -8.37 38.83
C GLY A 6 -45.06 -9.11 38.03
N MET A 7 -45.08 -8.90 36.71
CA MET A 7 -44.04 -9.34 35.80
C MET A 7 -43.36 -8.12 35.18
N SER A 8 -42.14 -7.86 35.61
CA SER A 8 -41.20 -6.95 34.99
C SER A 8 -40.65 -7.58 33.70
N GLY A 9 -41.07 -7.07 32.54
CA GLY A 9 -40.42 -7.36 31.27
C GLY A 9 -39.23 -6.43 31.06
N SER A 10 -38.05 -6.85 31.51
CA SER A 10 -36.78 -6.25 31.09
C SER A 10 -36.36 -6.89 29.78
N THR A 11 -36.59 -6.21 28.66
CA THR A 11 -35.96 -6.58 27.39
C THR A 11 -34.56 -5.98 27.38
N ALA A 12 -33.58 -6.78 27.85
CA ALA A 12 -32.17 -6.50 27.60
C ALA A 12 -31.97 -6.49 26.08
N GLY A 13 -31.76 -5.30 25.52
CA GLY A 13 -31.26 -5.14 24.16
C GLY A 13 -29.89 -5.81 24.11
N SER A 14 -29.81 -6.92 23.38
CA SER A 14 -28.55 -7.54 22.97
C SER A 14 -27.74 -6.49 22.24
N ALA A 15 -26.68 -5.99 22.88
CA ALA A 15 -25.71 -5.14 22.22
C ALA A 15 -25.03 -5.97 21.14
N VAL A 16 -25.26 -5.60 19.88
CA VAL A 16 -24.47 -6.10 18.74
C VAL A 16 -22.99 -5.91 19.11
N PRO A 17 -22.15 -6.95 19.07
CA PRO A 17 -20.74 -6.78 19.40
C PRO A 17 -20.13 -5.84 18.36
N VAL A 18 -19.72 -4.65 18.82
CA VAL A 18 -18.83 -3.79 18.04
C VAL A 18 -17.57 -4.62 17.78
N GLY A 19 -17.34 -4.98 16.51
CA GLY A 19 -16.19 -5.80 16.12
C GLY A 19 -14.90 -5.20 16.70
N ARG A 20 -14.10 -6.04 17.38
CA ARG A 20 -12.84 -5.63 17.99
C ARG A 20 -11.97 -4.97 16.91
N ALA A 21 -11.55 -3.73 17.13
CA ALA A 21 -10.63 -3.05 16.23
C ALA A 21 -9.35 -3.88 16.07
N ARG A 22 -8.91 -4.07 14.82
CA ARG A 22 -7.67 -4.81 14.51
C ARG A 22 -6.47 -4.12 15.14
N THR A 23 -5.54 -4.89 15.69
CA THR A 23 -4.24 -4.37 16.14
C THR A 23 -3.38 -3.95 14.95
N LEU A 24 -2.35 -3.13 15.18
CA LEU A 24 -1.42 -2.73 14.12
C LEU A 24 -0.74 -3.94 13.46
N ALA A 25 -0.31 -4.92 14.26
CA ALA A 25 0.21 -6.20 13.77
C ALA A 25 -0.80 -6.91 12.83
N GLN A 26 -2.06 -7.01 13.24
CA GLN A 26 -3.11 -7.63 12.41
C GLN A 26 -3.35 -6.85 11.11
N VAL A 27 -3.24 -5.52 11.12
CA VAL A 27 -3.36 -4.70 9.91
C VAL A 27 -2.20 -4.97 8.95
N TYR A 28 -0.96 -5.00 9.44
CA TYR A 28 0.21 -5.27 8.60
C TYR A 28 0.22 -6.70 8.04
N ARG A 29 -0.12 -7.68 8.87
CA ARG A 29 -0.25 -9.08 8.46
C ARG A 29 -1.31 -9.22 7.37
N HIS A 30 -2.50 -8.67 7.60
CA HIS A 30 -3.60 -8.71 6.62
C HIS A 30 -3.23 -8.02 5.31
N PHE A 31 -2.56 -6.86 5.37
CA PHE A 31 -2.08 -6.18 4.18
C PHE A 31 -1.10 -7.06 3.40
N GLY A 32 -0.16 -7.71 4.06
CA GLY A 32 0.79 -8.61 3.40
C GLY A 32 0.09 -9.81 2.77
N GLU A 33 -0.69 -10.55 3.56
CA GLU A 33 -1.31 -11.82 3.16
C GLU A 33 -2.50 -11.65 2.19
N VAL A 34 -3.12 -10.48 2.12
CA VAL A 34 -4.33 -10.23 1.31
C VAL A 34 -4.12 -9.15 0.26
N ASP A 35 -3.74 -7.94 0.68
CA ASP A 35 -3.70 -6.79 -0.24
C ASP A 35 -2.47 -6.84 -1.17
N ALA A 36 -1.34 -7.33 -0.66
CA ALA A 36 -0.06 -7.36 -1.37
C ALA A 36 0.22 -8.70 -2.09
N ALA A 37 -0.40 -9.79 -1.67
CA ALA A 37 -0.09 -11.15 -2.15
C ALA A 37 -0.15 -11.29 -3.68
N GLU A 38 -1.13 -10.66 -4.33
CA GLU A 38 -1.28 -10.73 -5.78
C GLU A 38 -0.55 -9.62 -6.54
N THR A 39 -0.13 -8.55 -5.87
CA THR A 39 0.39 -7.34 -6.52
C THR A 39 1.88 -7.13 -6.32
N SER A 40 2.46 -7.61 -5.22
CA SER A 40 3.88 -7.42 -4.91
C SER A 40 4.37 -8.44 -3.86
N PRO A 41 5.07 -9.51 -4.28
CA PRO A 41 5.69 -10.48 -3.37
C PRO A 41 6.69 -9.84 -2.39
N LEU A 42 7.35 -8.76 -2.81
CA LEU A 42 8.25 -7.99 -1.94
C LEU A 42 7.47 -7.30 -0.81
N TYR A 43 6.35 -6.64 -1.11
CA TYR A 43 5.57 -5.96 -0.09
C TYR A 43 4.83 -6.92 0.82
N GLU A 44 4.37 -8.07 0.29
CA GLU A 44 3.87 -9.17 1.11
C GLU A 44 4.91 -9.54 2.17
N ARG A 45 6.13 -9.88 1.72
CA ARG A 45 7.17 -10.39 2.62
C ARG A 45 7.59 -9.37 3.67
N VAL A 46 7.78 -8.11 3.26
CA VAL A 46 8.15 -7.02 4.18
C VAL A 46 7.02 -6.71 5.16
N ALA A 47 5.76 -6.65 4.72
CA ALA A 47 4.64 -6.33 5.60
C ALA A 47 4.39 -7.41 6.65
N VAL A 48 4.49 -8.69 6.26
CA VAL A 48 4.40 -9.82 7.18
C VAL A 48 5.53 -9.75 8.22
N ALA A 49 6.77 -9.53 7.79
CA ALA A 49 7.91 -9.42 8.72
C ALA A 49 7.76 -8.24 9.70
N LEU A 50 7.30 -7.09 9.22
CA LEU A 50 7.00 -5.94 10.09
C LEU A 50 5.89 -6.25 11.11
N SER A 51 4.91 -7.09 10.74
CA SER A 51 3.82 -7.51 11.65
C SER A 51 4.28 -8.42 12.79
N GLU A 52 5.44 -9.08 12.62
CA GLU A 52 6.01 -10.05 13.56
C GLU A 52 7.11 -9.44 14.45
N SER A 53 7.48 -8.18 14.20
CA SER A 53 8.50 -7.46 14.96
C SER A 53 7.88 -6.39 15.87
N ASP A 54 7.90 -6.66 17.18
CA ASP A 54 7.41 -5.70 18.18
C ASP A 54 8.18 -4.37 18.15
N GLU A 55 9.48 -4.40 17.85
CA GLU A 55 10.29 -3.19 17.73
C GLU A 55 9.89 -2.35 16.51
N ALA A 56 9.66 -2.99 15.36
CA ALA A 56 9.20 -2.32 14.16
C ALA A 56 7.82 -1.69 14.37
N LEU A 57 6.90 -2.42 15.01
CA LEU A 57 5.56 -1.91 15.33
C LEU A 57 5.64 -0.68 16.26
N ARG A 58 6.47 -0.72 17.31
CA ARG A 58 6.70 0.45 18.19
C ARG A 58 7.28 1.64 17.41
N ALA A 59 8.21 1.40 16.49
CA ALA A 59 8.74 2.46 15.63
C ALA A 59 7.65 3.08 14.75
N ILE A 60 6.77 2.27 14.14
CA ILE A 60 5.62 2.76 13.35
C ILE A 60 4.64 3.56 14.20
N GLU A 61 4.43 3.16 15.46
CA GLU A 61 3.52 3.86 16.38
C GLU A 61 3.95 5.29 16.72
N THR A 62 5.22 5.65 16.48
CA THR A 62 5.68 7.05 16.61
C THR A 62 5.06 7.97 15.55
N ALA A 63 4.60 7.42 14.41
CA ALA A 63 3.88 8.19 13.40
C ALA A 63 2.45 8.54 13.87
N PRO A 64 1.85 9.65 13.38
CA PRO A 64 0.44 9.92 13.61
C PRO A 64 -0.43 8.76 13.12
N VAL A 65 -1.51 8.42 13.83
CA VAL A 65 -2.38 7.25 13.55
C VAL A 65 -2.77 7.14 12.08
N ARG A 66 -3.12 8.26 11.43
CA ARG A 66 -3.52 8.31 10.01
C ARG A 66 -2.39 8.01 9.01
N LYS A 67 -1.14 7.92 9.47
CA LYS A 67 0.06 7.71 8.66
C LYS A 67 0.72 6.34 8.89
N ARG A 68 0.15 5.51 9.77
CA ARG A 68 0.65 4.16 10.10
C ARG A 68 0.22 3.08 9.10
N HIS A 69 -0.52 3.44 8.06
CA HIS A 69 -1.00 2.46 7.08
C HIS A 69 0.19 1.78 6.37
N PRO A 70 0.18 0.44 6.17
CA PRO A 70 1.29 -0.29 5.55
C PRO A 70 1.80 0.34 4.26
N THR A 71 0.91 0.69 3.32
CA THR A 71 1.27 1.34 2.05
C THR A 71 2.11 2.61 2.23
N VAL A 72 1.83 3.42 3.26
CA VAL A 72 2.55 4.68 3.49
C VAL A 72 3.94 4.41 4.04
N ILE A 73 4.07 3.49 4.98
CA ILE A 73 5.36 3.12 5.58
C ILE A 73 6.25 2.41 4.57
N LEU A 74 5.71 1.47 3.80
CA LEU A 74 6.44 0.79 2.73
C LEU A 74 6.91 1.80 1.65
N ALA A 75 6.06 2.75 1.26
CA ALA A 75 6.46 3.81 0.34
C ALA A 75 7.57 4.71 0.91
N ALA A 76 7.55 5.01 2.22
CA ALA A 76 8.60 5.79 2.87
C ALA A 76 9.94 5.03 2.92
N LEU A 77 9.92 3.72 3.20
CA LEU A 77 11.10 2.86 3.12
C LEU A 77 11.65 2.81 1.69
N HIS A 78 10.77 2.70 0.69
CA HIS A 78 11.16 2.72 -0.71
C HIS A 78 11.75 4.07 -1.15
N ASP A 79 11.20 5.20 -0.69
CA ASP A 79 11.76 6.55 -0.93
C ASP A 79 13.20 6.65 -0.39
N LEU A 80 13.47 6.10 0.80
CA LEU A 80 14.83 6.03 1.35
C LEU A 80 15.78 5.15 0.53
N ALA A 81 15.29 4.01 0.02
CA ALA A 81 16.06 3.13 -0.85
C ALA A 81 16.43 3.84 -2.17
N LEU A 82 15.45 4.47 -2.83
CA LEU A 82 15.68 5.24 -4.07
C LEU A 82 16.59 6.45 -3.87
N ALA A 83 16.52 7.09 -2.70
CA ALA A 83 17.41 8.18 -2.33
C ALA A 83 18.84 7.73 -1.96
N GLY A 84 19.15 6.43 -2.04
CA GLY A 84 20.45 5.85 -1.69
C GLY A 84 20.76 5.85 -0.19
N ARG A 85 19.76 6.09 0.66
CA ARG A 85 19.91 6.18 2.12
C ARG A 85 19.73 4.84 2.84
N ALA A 86 19.21 3.84 2.13
CA ALA A 86 19.04 2.47 2.59
C ALA A 86 19.62 1.49 1.54
N PRO A 87 20.95 1.41 1.39
CA PRO A 87 21.58 0.67 0.29
C PRO A 87 21.30 -0.84 0.33
N ALA A 88 21.24 -1.46 1.52
CA ALA A 88 20.89 -2.87 1.65
C ALA A 88 19.45 -3.15 1.18
N LEU A 89 18.51 -2.27 1.56
CA LEU A 89 17.12 -2.37 1.12
C LEU A 89 16.99 -2.13 -0.39
N ALA A 90 17.72 -1.15 -0.94
CA ALA A 90 17.76 -0.89 -2.36
C ALA A 90 18.30 -2.09 -3.16
N ALA A 91 19.38 -2.71 -2.69
CA ALA A 91 19.94 -3.90 -3.31
C ALA A 91 18.95 -5.09 -3.27
N ALA A 92 18.28 -5.30 -2.14
CA ALA A 92 17.27 -6.36 -2.01
C ALA A 92 16.06 -6.14 -2.94
N TYR A 93 15.55 -4.91 -3.04
CA TYR A 93 14.49 -4.57 -3.99
C TYR A 93 14.92 -4.76 -5.45
N ALA A 94 16.14 -4.37 -5.82
CA ALA A 94 16.66 -4.56 -7.16
C ALA A 94 16.84 -6.05 -7.52
N ALA A 95 17.20 -6.88 -6.54
CA ALA A 95 17.35 -8.33 -6.69
C ALA A 95 16.01 -9.08 -6.62
N ALA A 96 14.90 -8.40 -6.32
CA ALA A 96 13.60 -9.01 -5.99
C ALA A 96 13.69 -10.08 -4.88
N ASP A 97 14.61 -9.91 -3.94
CA ASP A 97 14.82 -10.82 -2.81
C ASP A 97 13.97 -10.39 -1.61
N GLY A 98 12.87 -11.12 -1.37
CA GLY A 98 11.91 -10.83 -0.32
C GLY A 98 12.46 -10.99 1.09
N ASP A 99 13.31 -11.99 1.34
CA ASP A 99 13.85 -12.25 2.67
C ASP A 99 14.92 -11.21 3.03
N ALA A 100 15.81 -10.88 2.08
CA ALA A 100 16.76 -9.78 2.26
C ALA A 100 16.03 -8.44 2.44
N ALA A 101 14.96 -8.21 1.68
CA ALA A 101 14.17 -6.98 1.80
C ALA A 101 13.47 -6.86 3.15
N ALA A 102 12.92 -7.95 3.69
CA ALA A 102 12.29 -7.97 5.00
C ALA A 102 13.27 -7.57 6.12
N GLY A 103 14.44 -8.20 6.15
CA GLY A 103 15.49 -7.87 7.13
C GLY A 103 15.98 -6.42 6.99
N ALA A 104 16.32 -6.00 5.76
CA ALA A 104 16.82 -4.66 5.50
C ALA A 104 15.78 -3.57 5.77
N ALA A 105 14.48 -3.86 5.58
CA ALA A 105 13.39 -2.93 5.87
C ALA A 105 13.22 -2.72 7.38
N ILE A 106 13.25 -3.79 8.18
CA ILE A 106 13.21 -3.69 9.65
C ILE A 106 14.41 -2.90 10.15
N GLU A 107 15.63 -3.25 9.71
CA GLU A 107 16.85 -2.54 10.11
C GLU A 107 16.78 -1.04 9.75
N THR A 108 16.35 -0.74 8.52
CA THR A 108 16.21 0.65 8.04
C THR A 108 15.18 1.41 8.85
N LEU A 109 14.02 0.80 9.12
CA LEU A 109 12.96 1.40 9.93
C LEU A 109 13.47 1.75 11.32
N LEU A 110 14.09 0.80 12.02
CA LEU A 110 14.59 1.01 13.38
C LEU A 110 15.68 2.09 13.42
N ARG A 111 16.67 1.99 12.53
CA ARG A 111 17.79 2.94 12.44
C ARG A 111 17.36 4.35 12.01
N MET A 112 16.31 4.47 11.21
CA MET A 112 15.89 5.72 10.57
C MET A 112 14.44 6.09 10.85
N THR A 113 13.91 5.71 12.02
CA THR A 113 12.49 5.88 12.40
C THR A 113 12.00 7.29 12.08
N ASP A 114 12.70 8.33 12.56
CA ASP A 114 12.32 9.73 12.34
C ASP A 114 12.25 10.12 10.85
N SER A 115 13.18 9.59 10.03
CA SER A 115 13.17 9.85 8.59
C SER A 115 11.97 9.17 7.91
N VAL A 116 11.67 7.92 8.29
CA VAL A 116 10.49 7.19 7.77
C VAL A 116 9.21 7.94 8.14
N VAL A 117 9.06 8.35 9.40
CA VAL A 117 7.91 9.11 9.89
C VAL A 117 7.78 10.45 9.16
N ALA A 118 8.89 11.19 9.01
CA ALA A 118 8.89 12.48 8.31
C ALA A 118 8.42 12.33 6.85
N ILE A 119 8.85 11.29 6.15
CA ILE A 119 8.41 11.00 4.78
C ILE A 119 6.92 10.63 4.76
N ALA A 120 6.50 9.72 5.64
CA ALA A 120 5.11 9.26 5.77
C ALA A 120 4.14 10.42 6.05
N VAL A 121 4.54 11.37 6.88
CA VAL A 121 3.74 12.56 7.21
C VAL A 121 3.65 13.51 6.02
N ARG A 122 4.80 13.83 5.38
CA ARG A 122 4.87 14.85 4.33
C ARG A 122 4.27 14.41 3.00
N ARG A 123 4.39 13.13 2.65
CA ARG A 123 3.96 12.60 1.35
C ARG A 123 2.63 11.86 1.46
N GLN A 124 1.90 11.81 0.35
CA GLN A 124 0.69 11.02 0.19
C GLN A 124 0.95 10.00 -0.93
N THR A 125 0.64 8.74 -0.67
CA THR A 125 0.67 7.71 -1.69
C THR A 125 -0.43 8.00 -2.71
N ARG A 126 -0.09 7.90 -3.99
CA ARG A 126 -1.05 8.05 -5.08
C ARG A 126 -1.15 6.69 -5.75
N THR A 127 -2.37 6.24 -5.99
CA THR A 127 -2.61 5.03 -6.77
C THR A 127 -2.23 5.35 -8.21
N ASN A 128 -1.13 4.76 -8.67
CA ASN A 128 -0.71 4.85 -10.04
C ASN A 128 -0.78 3.44 -10.63
N GLU A 129 -1.67 3.26 -11.61
CA GLU A 129 -1.89 1.96 -12.24
C GLU A 129 -1.14 1.94 -13.57
N THR A 130 0.10 1.48 -13.54
CA THR A 130 0.96 1.37 -14.72
C THR A 130 0.39 0.41 -15.76
N GLY A 131 -0.43 -0.56 -15.35
CA GLY A 131 -1.03 -1.56 -16.24
C GLY A 131 -1.95 -0.96 -17.30
N ARG A 132 -2.48 0.26 -17.09
CA ARG A 132 -3.34 0.92 -18.09
C ARG A 132 -2.63 1.16 -19.42
N CYS A 133 -1.31 1.35 -19.42
CA CYS A 133 -0.55 1.56 -20.64
C CYS A 133 -0.69 0.38 -21.62
N ALA A 134 -0.83 -0.85 -21.11
CA ALA A 134 -0.98 -2.07 -21.92
C ALA A 134 -2.24 -2.06 -22.82
N VAL A 135 -3.25 -1.26 -22.50
CA VAL A 135 -4.48 -1.10 -23.29
C VAL A 135 -4.63 0.29 -23.88
N LEU A 136 -4.19 1.34 -23.18
CA LEU A 136 -4.31 2.71 -23.66
C LEU A 136 -3.50 2.95 -24.93
N TYR A 137 -2.24 2.51 -24.98
CA TYR A 137 -1.39 2.72 -26.15
C TYR A 137 -2.00 2.12 -27.44
N PRO A 138 -2.34 0.81 -27.51
CA PRO A 138 -2.91 0.26 -28.74
C PRO A 138 -4.27 0.87 -29.09
N ALA A 139 -5.11 1.20 -28.10
CA ALA A 139 -6.41 1.82 -28.34
C ALA A 139 -6.27 3.23 -28.94
N ILE A 140 -5.36 4.05 -28.40
CA ILE A 140 -5.07 5.40 -28.91
C ILE A 140 -4.48 5.32 -30.32
N ALA A 141 -3.54 4.40 -30.56
CA ALA A 141 -2.91 4.20 -31.87
C ALA A 141 -3.95 3.81 -32.94
N GLU A 142 -4.86 2.88 -32.62
CA GLU A 142 -5.92 2.46 -33.55
C GLU A 142 -6.93 3.58 -33.80
N ALA A 143 -7.30 4.35 -32.77
CA ALA A 143 -8.18 5.50 -32.93
C ALA A 143 -7.56 6.55 -33.87
N ALA A 144 -6.29 6.90 -33.66
CA ALA A 144 -5.55 7.83 -34.51
C ALA A 144 -5.48 7.35 -35.97
N ARG A 145 -5.21 6.06 -36.17
CA ARG A 145 -5.16 5.44 -37.50
C ARG A 145 -6.50 5.55 -38.24
N ARG A 146 -7.62 5.30 -37.57
CA ARG A 146 -8.97 5.35 -38.17
C ARG A 146 -9.37 6.74 -38.65
N VAL A 147 -8.94 7.78 -37.95
CA VAL A 147 -9.28 9.17 -38.30
C VAL A 147 -8.19 9.86 -39.13
N GLY A 148 -7.09 9.16 -39.45
CA GLY A 148 -5.96 9.72 -40.20
C GLY A 148 -5.18 10.78 -39.43
N ALA A 149 -5.21 10.76 -38.10
CA ALA A 149 -4.46 11.70 -37.27
C ALA A 149 -2.98 11.32 -37.20
N ASN A 150 -2.10 12.30 -37.40
CA ASN A 150 -0.65 12.16 -37.24
C ASN A 150 -0.14 12.66 -35.88
N ALA A 151 -1.02 13.23 -35.05
CA ALA A 151 -0.74 13.66 -33.68
C ALA A 151 -1.97 13.49 -32.80
N VAL A 152 -1.76 13.11 -31.53
CA VAL A 152 -2.81 12.96 -30.52
C VAL A 152 -2.42 13.74 -29.27
N GLY A 153 -3.30 14.64 -28.82
CA GLY A 153 -3.17 15.29 -27.52
C GLY A 153 -3.91 14.49 -26.44
N LEU A 154 -3.23 14.18 -25.33
CA LEU A 154 -3.83 13.47 -24.20
C LEU A 154 -4.06 14.43 -23.02
N ILE A 155 -5.22 14.32 -22.40
CA ILE A 155 -5.57 15.04 -21.17
C ILE A 155 -6.04 13.99 -20.16
N ASP A 156 -5.37 13.94 -19.01
CA ASP A 156 -5.70 13.05 -17.90
C ASP A 156 -6.02 13.90 -16.66
N VAL A 157 -7.30 13.91 -16.27
CA VAL A 157 -7.78 14.72 -15.13
C VAL A 157 -7.40 14.01 -13.84
N GLY A 158 -6.48 14.61 -13.09
CA GLY A 158 -5.96 14.02 -11.85
C GLY A 158 -4.87 12.96 -12.11
N CYS A 159 -4.03 13.18 -13.13
CA CYS A 159 -3.08 12.25 -13.75
C CYS A 159 -2.03 11.56 -12.84
N SER A 160 -2.12 11.58 -11.52
CA SER A 160 -1.15 10.98 -10.60
C SER A 160 0.29 11.37 -10.97
N ALA A 161 1.18 10.40 -11.25
CA ALA A 161 2.55 10.67 -11.71
C ALA A 161 2.68 10.95 -13.23
N GLY A 162 1.56 11.02 -13.96
CA GLY A 162 1.51 11.34 -15.39
C GLY A 162 1.84 10.16 -16.32
N LEU A 163 1.91 8.92 -15.83
CA LEU A 163 2.35 7.78 -16.66
C LEU A 163 1.42 7.49 -17.84
N ASN A 164 0.10 7.73 -17.69
CA ASN A 164 -0.84 7.58 -18.81
C ASN A 164 -0.69 8.68 -19.89
N LEU A 165 0.04 9.76 -19.60
CA LEU A 165 0.30 10.83 -20.57
C LEU A 165 1.55 10.57 -21.41
N ILE A 166 2.31 9.52 -21.09
CA ILE A 166 3.55 9.12 -21.77
C ILE A 166 3.47 7.68 -22.28
N VAL A 167 2.28 7.25 -22.70
CA VAL A 167 2.00 5.88 -23.18
C VAL A 167 2.89 5.44 -24.35
N ASP A 168 3.40 6.39 -25.13
CA ASP A 168 4.35 6.19 -26.23
C ASP A 168 5.79 5.89 -25.77
N ARG A 169 6.10 6.10 -24.49
CA ARG A 169 7.43 5.90 -23.89
C ARG A 169 7.52 4.65 -23.03
N VAL A 170 6.45 3.89 -22.91
CA VAL A 170 6.40 2.66 -22.12
C VAL A 170 6.60 1.46 -23.05
N GLY A 171 7.61 0.64 -22.76
CA GLY A 171 7.78 -0.64 -23.43
C GLY A 171 6.69 -1.62 -22.98
N ILE A 172 5.93 -2.18 -23.92
CA ILE A 172 4.88 -3.15 -23.64
C ILE A 172 5.23 -4.45 -24.37
N THR A 173 5.31 -5.54 -23.61
CA THR A 173 5.51 -6.90 -24.14
C THR A 173 4.27 -7.72 -23.83
N TYR A 174 3.73 -8.39 -24.84
CA TYR A 174 2.65 -9.35 -24.68
C TYR A 174 3.22 -10.77 -24.83
N SER A 175 2.74 -11.70 -24.02
CA SER A 175 3.01 -13.13 -24.14
C SER A 175 1.68 -13.87 -24.06
N ASN A 176 1.54 -14.93 -24.87
CA ASN A 176 0.40 -15.85 -24.82
C ASN A 176 0.68 -17.03 -23.89
#